data_AF-A0A2M6ITH0-F1
#
_entry.id   AF-A0A2M6ITH0-F1
#
_cell.length_a   1.000
_cell.length_b   1.000
_cell.length_c   1.000
_cell.angle_alpha   90.00
_cell.angle_beta   90.00
_cell.angle_gamma   90.00
#
_symmetry.space_group_name_H-M   'P 1'
#
loop_
_entity.id
_entity.type
_entity.pdbx_description
1 polymer ?
#
loop_
_entity_poly.entity_id
_entity_poly.type
_entity_poly.pdbx_seq_one_letter_code
_entity_poly.pdbx_strand_id
1 'polypeptide(L)'
;MTKTNSIIDLHKAFNTSEEIVFKLIRKATGQRPIYRNKIEKGYDNEVYEIETIEGSFFVIKINHTEKNLLMTEQWAIEQVRSVGVPVSRICNVDKFNYKGKSLEYMVLEMLPGKSIADVKETLSEEQLSTAYRNIGKILRLIHSVSVGGFSMHHDDGGWDYDSYDQSINSVITQISSNKNLFQKNGFTSEEFEEMVGHIEQLRDRFDCKLPVLCHGDFLEEHLFIDEEMSITGVIDFGMCRGDHPIFDFARMHADSRFNNMEDIIEGYGEHDMFQDDFNNRLFITSLSDQMQTLLMYESLGLKNEVKRVADRLCKLFRSNQSEDVLLGENPDEIRSHRG
;
A
#
# COMPACT_ATOMS: atom_id res chain seq x y z
N MET A 1 15.30 1.30 24.22
CA MET A 1 14.58 2.04 23.16
C MET A 1 13.27 2.51 23.74
N THR A 2 13.06 3.82 23.85
CA THR A 2 11.82 4.43 24.32
C THR A 2 10.71 4.03 23.36
N LYS A 3 9.70 3.29 23.84
CA LYS A 3 8.54 2.91 23.03
C LYS A 3 7.84 4.17 22.57
N THR A 4 7.80 4.39 21.26
CA THR A 4 7.15 5.51 20.61
C THR A 4 5.64 5.33 20.75
N ASN A 5 4.95 6.22 21.46
CA ASN A 5 3.52 6.05 21.76
C ASN A 5 2.61 6.64 20.66
N SER A 6 3.16 7.33 19.67
CA SER A 6 2.40 7.97 18.59
C SER A 6 3.27 8.24 17.35
N ILE A 7 2.62 8.38 16.18
CA ILE A 7 3.25 8.86 14.93
C ILE A 7 3.98 10.19 15.15
N ILE A 8 3.41 11.08 15.98
CA ILE A 8 4.01 12.36 16.36
C ILE A 8 5.38 12.17 17.02
N ASP A 9 5.54 11.16 17.87
CA ASP A 9 6.82 10.89 18.54
C ASP A 9 7.86 10.31 17.56
N LEU A 10 7.44 9.56 16.52
CA LEU A 10 8.32 9.13 15.42
C LEU A 10 8.81 10.36 14.64
N HIS A 11 7.91 11.23 14.23
CA HIS A 11 8.25 12.43 13.47
C HIS A 11 9.12 13.40 14.28
N LYS A 12 8.94 13.52 15.60
CA LYS A 12 9.86 14.30 16.45
C LYS A 12 11.27 13.74 16.49
N ALA A 13 11.43 12.41 16.39
CA ALA A 13 12.75 11.78 16.36
C ALA A 13 13.47 12.03 15.01
N PHE A 14 12.72 12.14 13.93
CA PHE A 14 13.23 12.48 12.60
C PHE A 14 13.43 14.00 12.46
N ASN A 15 14.68 14.46 12.51
CA ASN A 15 14.95 15.89 12.43
C ASN A 15 16.27 16.18 11.72
N THR A 16 16.31 15.89 10.42
CA THR A 16 17.41 16.29 9.55
C THR A 16 17.42 17.82 9.41
N SER A 17 18.60 18.43 9.62
CA SER A 17 18.72 19.88 9.58
C SER A 17 18.46 20.42 8.17
N GLU A 18 17.98 21.66 8.09
CA GLU A 18 17.70 22.33 6.82
C GLU A 18 18.92 22.36 5.91
N GLU A 19 20.07 22.69 6.48
CA GLU A 19 21.34 22.72 5.75
C GLU A 19 21.62 21.40 5.03
N ILE A 20 21.36 20.27 5.70
CA ILE A 20 21.56 18.94 5.12
C ILE A 20 20.51 18.68 4.03
N VAL A 21 19.22 18.90 4.33
CA VAL A 21 18.15 18.72 3.34
C VAL A 21 18.43 19.54 2.08
N PHE A 22 18.80 20.81 2.23
CA PHE A 22 19.11 21.70 1.12
C PHE A 22 20.36 21.27 0.34
N LYS A 23 21.37 20.74 1.03
CA LYS A 23 22.55 20.15 0.38
C LYS A 23 22.19 18.93 -0.47
N LEU A 24 21.32 18.05 0.03
CA LEU A 24 20.86 16.86 -0.69
C LEU A 24 20.06 17.25 -1.93
N ILE A 25 19.17 18.24 -1.83
CA ILE A 25 18.42 18.76 -2.98
C ILE A 25 19.36 19.34 -4.03
N ARG A 26 20.30 20.22 -3.65
CA ARG A 26 21.29 20.77 -4.59
C ARG A 26 22.11 19.68 -5.28
N LYS A 27 22.50 18.64 -4.54
CA LYS A 27 23.24 17.50 -5.10
C LYS A 27 22.39 16.75 -6.13
N ALA A 28 21.12 16.52 -5.85
CA ALA A 28 20.22 15.74 -6.71
C ALA A 28 19.75 16.50 -7.95
N THR A 29 19.51 17.81 -7.85
CA THR A 29 18.80 18.57 -8.90
C THR A 29 19.64 19.69 -9.51
N GLY A 30 20.75 20.09 -8.87
CA GLY A 30 21.52 21.28 -9.23
C GLY A 30 20.83 22.60 -8.88
N GLN A 31 19.60 22.57 -8.36
CA GLN A 31 18.78 23.75 -8.08
C GLN A 31 18.96 24.27 -6.65
N ARG A 32 18.64 25.55 -6.42
CA ARG A 32 18.83 26.19 -5.12
C ARG A 32 17.52 26.16 -4.31
N PRO A 33 17.39 25.31 -3.28
CA PRO A 33 16.23 25.33 -2.39
C PRO A 33 16.19 26.62 -1.56
N ILE A 34 14.98 27.14 -1.37
CA ILE A 34 14.70 28.37 -0.62
C ILE A 34 13.70 28.16 0.51
N TYR A 35 12.89 27.11 0.43
CA TYR A 35 11.88 26.78 1.42
C TYR A 35 11.79 25.27 1.60
N ARG A 36 11.46 24.85 2.81
CA ARG A 36 11.05 23.49 3.12
C ARG A 36 9.84 23.48 4.05
N ASN A 37 8.94 22.54 3.81
CA ASN A 37 7.87 22.18 4.72
C ASN A 37 8.01 20.71 5.08
N LYS A 38 7.87 20.37 6.36
CA LYS A 38 7.92 18.97 6.80
C LYS A 38 6.52 18.37 6.70
N ILE A 39 6.43 17.20 6.07
CA ILE A 39 5.19 16.41 6.08
C ILE A 39 5.25 15.46 7.27
N GLU A 40 4.41 15.70 8.28
CA GLU A 40 4.29 14.85 9.48
C GLU A 40 3.23 13.75 9.28
N LYS A 41 3.36 12.99 8.19
CA LYS A 41 2.51 11.83 7.83
C LYS A 41 3.41 10.61 7.55
N GLY A 42 2.86 9.41 7.69
CA GLY A 42 3.57 8.14 7.43
C GLY A 42 4.43 7.65 8.61
N TYR A 43 4.99 6.45 8.45
CA TYR A 43 5.67 5.70 9.53
C TYR A 43 7.18 5.53 9.31
N ASP A 44 7.62 5.42 8.05
CA ASP A 44 8.97 4.92 7.73
C ASP A 44 9.98 6.01 7.39
N ASN A 45 9.50 7.14 6.85
CA ASN A 45 10.35 8.15 6.25
C ASN A 45 10.10 9.54 6.86
N GLU A 46 11.19 10.30 6.98
CA GLU A 46 11.12 11.74 7.16
C GLU A 46 10.92 12.40 5.80
N VAL A 47 9.84 13.16 5.62
CA VAL A 47 9.46 13.70 4.31
C VAL A 47 9.41 15.22 4.35
N TYR A 48 9.98 15.87 3.32
CA TYR A 48 9.89 17.32 3.13
C TYR A 48 9.44 17.68 1.73
N GLU A 49 8.56 18.67 1.65
CA GLU A 49 8.31 19.45 0.43
C GLU A 49 9.35 20.55 0.33
N ILE A 50 9.85 20.79 -0.88
CA ILE A 50 10.93 21.73 -1.15
C ILE A 50 10.54 22.62 -2.32
N GLU A 51 10.70 23.92 -2.15
CA GLU A 51 10.62 24.91 -3.24
C GLU A 51 12.02 25.46 -3.54
N THR A 52 12.31 25.63 -4.83
CA THR A 52 13.57 26.19 -5.31
C THR A 52 13.40 27.62 -5.84
N ILE A 53 14.49 28.39 -5.88
CA ILE A 53 14.47 29.75 -6.44
C ILE A 53 14.12 29.74 -7.93
N GLU A 54 14.35 28.61 -8.61
CA GLU A 54 13.98 28.36 -9.99
C GLU A 54 12.48 28.08 -10.17
N GLY A 55 11.70 28.01 -9.08
CA GLY A 55 10.26 27.77 -9.11
C GLY A 55 9.88 26.30 -9.30
N SER A 56 10.81 25.36 -9.04
CA SER A 56 10.51 23.92 -9.07
C SER A 56 10.15 23.41 -7.68
N PHE A 57 9.30 22.38 -7.64
CA PHE A 57 8.86 21.73 -6.40
C PHE A 57 9.33 20.28 -6.35
N PHE A 58 9.92 19.90 -5.23
CA PHE A 58 10.43 18.56 -4.99
C PHE A 58 9.92 17.99 -3.67
N VAL A 59 9.88 16.67 -3.59
CA VAL A 59 9.73 15.93 -2.34
C VAL A 59 11.04 15.21 -2.06
N ILE A 60 11.49 15.24 -0.81
CA ILE A 60 12.61 14.42 -0.34
C ILE A 60 12.15 13.50 0.78
N LYS A 61 12.34 12.19 0.58
CA LYS A 61 12.16 11.14 1.59
C LYS A 61 13.54 10.82 2.18
N ILE A 62 13.66 10.75 3.50
CA ILE A 62 14.87 10.31 4.20
C ILE A 62 14.48 9.12 5.08
N ASN A 63 15.11 7.97 4.83
CA ASN A 63 14.90 6.78 5.62
C ASN A 63 15.90 6.74 6.78
N HIS A 64 15.38 6.70 8.01
CA HIS A 64 16.21 6.65 9.24
C HIS A 64 16.48 5.22 9.71
N THR A 65 16.07 4.22 8.94
CA THR A 65 16.34 2.80 9.21
C THR A 65 17.59 2.35 8.44
N GLU A 66 18.18 1.23 8.87
CA GLU A 66 19.33 0.63 8.16
C GLU A 66 18.88 -0.34 7.05
N LYS A 67 17.57 -0.39 6.74
CA LYS A 67 17.02 -1.19 5.65
C LYS A 67 17.05 -0.36 4.35
N ASN A 68 17.42 -0.98 3.23
CA ASN A 68 17.50 -0.31 1.93
C ASN A 68 16.11 -0.13 1.26
N LEU A 69 15.15 0.44 1.99
CA LEU A 69 13.75 0.50 1.57
C LEU A 69 13.52 1.45 0.38
N LEU A 70 14.34 2.49 0.24
CA LEU A 70 14.15 3.47 -0.84
C LEU A 70 14.66 2.95 -2.18
N MET A 71 15.58 1.98 -2.20
CA MET A 71 16.02 1.32 -3.43
C MET A 71 14.92 0.41 -4.01
N THR A 72 14.23 -0.35 -3.16
CA THR A 72 13.06 -1.14 -3.57
C THR A 72 11.94 -0.25 -4.10
N GLU A 73 11.65 0.86 -3.41
CA GLU A 73 10.65 1.83 -3.87
C GLU A 73 11.04 2.47 -5.21
N GLN A 74 12.33 2.82 -5.40
CA GLN A 74 12.83 3.31 -6.68
C GLN A 74 12.58 2.31 -7.81
N TRP A 75 12.96 1.05 -7.60
CA TRP A 75 12.79 0.01 -8.59
C TRP A 75 11.33 -0.10 -9.03
N ALA A 76 10.39 -0.13 -8.08
CA ALA A 76 8.97 -0.24 -8.37
C ALA A 76 8.45 0.98 -9.15
N ILE A 77 8.82 2.20 -8.75
CA ILE A 77 8.47 3.44 -9.47
C ILE A 77 8.97 3.38 -10.92
N GLU A 78 10.20 2.91 -11.14
CA GLU A 78 10.76 2.77 -12.50
C GLU A 78 10.01 1.71 -13.33
N GLN A 79 9.64 0.58 -12.73
CA GLN A 79 8.85 -0.45 -13.41
C GLN A 79 7.49 0.08 -13.86
N VAL A 80 6.71 0.66 -12.95
CA VAL A 80 5.34 1.13 -13.27
C VAL A 80 5.35 2.33 -14.21
N ARG A 81 6.38 3.18 -14.13
CA ARG A 81 6.57 4.28 -15.09
C ARG A 81 6.77 3.76 -16.51
N SER A 82 7.46 2.63 -16.68
CA SER A 82 7.72 2.03 -18.00
C SER A 82 6.45 1.56 -18.72
N VAL A 83 5.39 1.27 -17.96
CA VAL A 83 4.06 0.88 -18.48
C VAL A 83 3.05 2.04 -18.45
N GLY A 84 3.52 3.26 -18.17
CA GLY A 84 2.73 4.49 -18.31
C GLY A 84 1.96 4.94 -17.08
N VAL A 85 2.23 4.36 -15.89
CA VAL A 85 1.64 4.86 -14.64
C VAL A 85 2.20 6.25 -14.34
N PRO A 86 1.35 7.25 -14.02
CA PRO A 86 1.81 8.59 -13.67
C PRO A 86 2.43 8.55 -12.27
N VAL A 87 3.76 8.57 -12.21
CA VAL A 87 4.55 8.58 -10.97
C VAL A 87 5.59 9.68 -11.01
N SER A 88 6.08 10.09 -9.84
CA SER A 88 7.12 11.13 -9.73
C SER A 88 8.36 10.74 -10.53
N ARG A 89 8.99 11.74 -11.17
CA ARG A 89 10.34 11.56 -11.69
C ARG A 89 11.31 11.51 -10.51
N ILE A 90 12.09 10.42 -10.44
CA ILE A 90 13.18 10.28 -9.47
C ILE A 90 14.36 11.11 -9.96
N CYS A 91 14.75 12.11 -9.16
CA CYS A 91 15.93 12.93 -9.41
C CYS A 91 17.20 12.23 -8.92
N ASN A 92 17.14 11.62 -7.73
CA ASN A 92 18.25 10.88 -7.15
C ASN A 92 17.80 9.95 -6.02
N VAL A 93 18.48 8.82 -5.86
CA VAL A 93 18.41 7.93 -4.69
C VAL A 93 19.84 7.60 -4.30
N ASP A 94 20.22 7.88 -3.06
CA ASP A 94 21.61 7.72 -2.62
C ASP A 94 21.70 7.68 -1.08
N LYS A 95 22.90 7.44 -0.56
CA LYS A 95 23.21 7.41 0.86
C LYS A 95 23.95 8.66 1.31
N PHE A 96 23.78 9.02 2.58
CA PHE A 96 24.55 10.09 3.21
C PHE A 96 24.83 9.78 4.68
N ASN A 97 25.91 10.35 5.21
CA ASN A 97 26.26 10.22 6.61
C ASN A 97 25.51 11.25 7.47
N TYR A 98 24.74 10.77 8.45
CA TYR A 98 24.03 11.59 9.42
C TYR A 98 24.30 11.04 10.83
N LYS A 99 24.95 11.84 11.68
CA LYS A 99 25.27 11.48 13.08
C LYS A 99 25.95 10.10 13.22
N GLY A 100 26.86 9.78 12.31
CA GLY A 100 27.61 8.51 12.32
C GLY A 100 26.87 7.31 11.74
N LYS A 101 25.66 7.51 11.19
CA LYS A 101 24.90 6.48 10.47
C LYS A 101 24.86 6.78 8.98
N SER A 102 24.86 5.74 8.15
CA SER A 102 24.55 5.85 6.73
C SER A 102 23.04 5.76 6.55
N LEU A 103 22.41 6.86 6.16
CA LEU A 103 20.97 6.93 5.87
C LEU A 103 20.73 7.00 4.37
N GLU A 104 19.56 6.56 3.92
CA GLU A 104 19.11 6.71 2.54
C GLU A 104 18.26 7.94 2.35
N TYR A 105 18.32 8.53 1.16
CA TYR A 105 17.38 9.56 0.74
C TYR A 105 16.99 9.38 -0.72
N MET A 106 15.77 9.83 -1.03
CA MET A 106 15.21 9.87 -2.38
C MET A 106 14.67 11.27 -2.64
N VAL A 107 15.04 11.86 -3.77
CA VAL A 107 14.52 13.15 -4.25
C VAL A 107 13.64 12.91 -5.46
N LEU A 108 12.42 13.43 -5.39
CA LEU A 108 11.33 13.23 -6.36
C LEU A 108 10.84 14.59 -6.84
N GLU A 109 10.46 14.71 -8.11
CA GLU A 109 9.61 15.81 -8.56
C GLU A 109 8.22 15.70 -7.91
N MET A 110 7.69 16.83 -7.46
CA MET A 110 6.35 16.88 -6.88
C MET A 110 5.30 16.65 -7.98
N LEU A 111 4.33 15.76 -7.71
CA LEU A 111 3.25 15.48 -8.65
C LEU A 111 2.19 16.60 -8.63
N PRO A 112 1.58 16.91 -9.78
CA PRO A 112 0.46 17.83 -9.84
C PRO A 112 -0.82 17.18 -9.32
N GLY A 113 -1.84 18.01 -9.08
CA GLY A 113 -3.16 17.57 -8.61
C GLY A 113 -3.27 17.54 -7.10
N LYS A 114 -4.35 16.91 -6.61
CA LYS A 114 -4.63 16.74 -5.18
C LYS A 114 -4.91 15.28 -4.89
N SER A 115 -4.55 14.82 -3.69
CA SER A 115 -4.90 13.46 -3.28
C SER A 115 -6.42 13.32 -3.19
N ILE A 116 -6.96 12.15 -3.55
CA ILE A 116 -8.39 11.87 -3.47
C ILE A 116 -8.86 12.05 -2.02
N ALA A 117 -8.08 11.57 -1.05
CA ALA A 117 -8.39 11.73 0.37
C ALA A 117 -8.60 13.20 0.79
N ASP A 118 -7.90 14.16 0.18
CA ASP A 118 -8.01 15.58 0.52
C ASP A 118 -9.24 16.26 -0.13
N VAL A 119 -9.77 15.72 -1.24
CA VAL A 119 -10.85 16.38 -2.00
C VAL A 119 -12.16 15.60 -2.04
N LYS A 120 -12.17 14.33 -1.61
CA LYS A 120 -13.31 13.42 -1.73
C LYS A 120 -14.63 13.99 -1.21
N GLU A 121 -14.61 14.66 -0.05
CA GLU A 121 -15.79 15.27 0.56
C GLU A 121 -16.38 16.45 -0.24
N THR A 122 -15.64 16.96 -1.24
CA THR A 122 -16.07 18.05 -2.12
C THR A 122 -16.49 17.58 -3.51
N LEU A 123 -16.22 16.31 -3.85
CA LEU A 123 -16.59 15.72 -5.12
C LEU A 123 -18.06 15.30 -5.12
N SER A 124 -18.73 15.45 -6.25
CA SER A 124 -20.00 14.78 -6.50
C SER A 124 -19.82 13.26 -6.61
N GLU A 125 -20.89 12.49 -6.41
CA GLU A 125 -20.88 11.03 -6.57
C GLU A 125 -20.40 10.62 -7.98
N GLU A 126 -20.80 11.36 -9.02
CA GLU A 126 -20.38 11.10 -10.41
C GLU A 126 -18.88 11.35 -10.62
N GLN A 127 -18.34 12.43 -10.03
CA GLN A 127 -16.91 12.73 -10.07
C GLN A 127 -16.10 11.66 -9.35
N LEU A 128 -16.55 11.25 -8.15
CA LEU A 128 -15.88 10.21 -7.38
C LEU A 128 -15.93 8.85 -8.10
N SER A 129 -17.08 8.50 -8.70
CA SER A 129 -17.22 7.31 -9.54
C SER A 129 -16.27 7.33 -10.74
N THR A 130 -16.14 8.48 -11.40
CA THR A 130 -15.20 8.66 -12.51
C THR A 130 -13.75 8.49 -12.05
N ALA A 131 -13.40 9.08 -10.91
CA ALA A 131 -12.06 8.94 -10.32
C ALA A 131 -11.75 7.47 -10.00
N TYR A 132 -12.66 6.74 -9.36
CA TYR A 132 -12.48 5.32 -9.04
C TYR A 132 -12.36 4.43 -10.27
N ARG A 133 -13.14 4.69 -11.34
CA ARG A 133 -12.94 4.00 -12.62
C ARG A 133 -11.57 4.29 -13.23
N ASN A 134 -11.06 5.52 -13.08
CA ASN A 134 -9.71 5.83 -13.53
C ASN A 134 -8.62 5.19 -12.65
N ILE A 135 -8.86 5.05 -11.34
CA ILE A 135 -8.00 4.28 -10.43
C ILE A 135 -7.90 2.83 -10.87
N GLY A 136 -9.02 2.18 -11.21
CA GLY A 136 -9.03 0.81 -11.71
C GLY A 136 -8.14 0.62 -12.94
N LYS A 137 -8.19 1.57 -13.90
CA LYS A 137 -7.32 1.56 -15.09
C LYS A 137 -5.84 1.66 -14.72
N ILE A 138 -5.50 2.53 -13.78
CA ILE A 138 -4.12 2.69 -13.29
C ILE A 138 -3.65 1.43 -12.57
N LEU A 139 -4.49 0.84 -11.72
CA LEU A 139 -4.15 -0.40 -11.03
C LEU A 139 -3.89 -1.55 -12.00
N ARG A 140 -4.65 -1.62 -13.11
CA ARG A 140 -4.37 -2.58 -14.20
C ARG A 140 -3.02 -2.34 -14.88
N LEU A 141 -2.61 -1.08 -15.07
CA LEU A 141 -1.27 -0.78 -15.59
C LEU A 141 -0.19 -1.24 -14.60
N ILE A 142 -0.34 -0.97 -13.31
CA ILE A 142 0.59 -1.46 -12.27
C ILE A 142 0.70 -3.00 -12.33
N HIS A 143 -0.43 -3.70 -12.32
CA HIS A 143 -0.48 -5.17 -12.39
C HIS A 143 -0.03 -5.75 -13.74
N SER A 144 0.16 -4.94 -14.79
CA SER A 144 0.74 -5.41 -16.05
C SER A 144 2.25 -5.68 -15.95
N VAL A 145 2.91 -5.20 -14.90
CA VAL A 145 4.31 -5.50 -14.60
C VAL A 145 4.40 -6.88 -13.97
N SER A 146 4.78 -7.88 -14.77
CA SER A 146 5.11 -9.22 -14.26
C SER A 146 6.43 -9.18 -13.48
N VAL A 147 6.51 -9.94 -12.39
CA VAL A 147 7.71 -10.01 -11.54
C VAL A 147 8.21 -11.44 -11.36
N GLY A 148 9.43 -11.58 -10.84
CA GLY A 148 10.14 -12.87 -10.76
C GLY A 148 9.82 -13.73 -9.54
N GLY A 149 9.12 -13.19 -8.54
CA GLY A 149 8.84 -13.88 -7.29
C GLY A 149 7.84 -13.14 -6.41
N PHE A 150 7.73 -13.57 -5.16
CA PHE A 150 6.69 -13.12 -4.22
C PHE A 150 7.28 -12.39 -3.01
N SER A 151 6.45 -11.55 -2.37
CA SER A 151 6.83 -10.70 -1.23
C SER A 151 7.87 -9.65 -1.64
N MET A 152 8.95 -9.43 -0.88
CA MET A 152 9.84 -8.29 -1.04
C MET A 152 10.87 -8.53 -2.15
N HIS A 153 11.13 -7.49 -2.95
CA HIS A 153 12.23 -7.44 -3.91
C HIS A 153 13.52 -6.99 -3.21
N HIS A 154 14.63 -7.65 -3.53
CA HIS A 154 15.96 -7.42 -2.96
C HIS A 154 16.87 -6.62 -3.90
N ASP A 155 17.88 -5.97 -3.35
CA ASP A 155 18.84 -5.16 -4.13
C ASP A 155 19.66 -5.97 -5.15
N ASP A 156 19.76 -7.29 -4.97
CA ASP A 156 20.42 -8.19 -5.91
C ASP A 156 19.52 -8.66 -7.07
N GLY A 157 18.28 -8.17 -7.12
CA GLY A 157 17.27 -8.54 -8.12
C GLY A 157 16.48 -9.79 -7.76
N GLY A 158 16.73 -10.39 -6.59
CA GLY A 158 15.99 -11.54 -6.08
C GLY A 158 14.65 -11.17 -5.42
N TRP A 159 13.94 -12.20 -5.00
CA TRP A 159 12.68 -12.12 -4.25
C TRP A 159 12.75 -12.99 -3.00
N ASP A 160 11.93 -12.70 -1.99
CA ASP A 160 11.87 -13.54 -0.78
C ASP A 160 11.51 -15.01 -1.10
N TYR A 161 10.60 -15.21 -2.07
CA TYR A 161 10.07 -16.53 -2.41
C TYR A 161 9.91 -16.71 -3.92
N ASP A 162 10.20 -17.92 -4.39
CA ASP A 162 10.07 -18.31 -5.80
C ASP A 162 8.65 -18.80 -6.15
N SER A 163 7.83 -19.10 -5.14
CA SER A 163 6.47 -19.60 -5.34
C SER A 163 5.45 -19.03 -4.37
N TYR A 164 4.19 -19.02 -4.80
CA TYR A 164 3.07 -18.58 -3.98
C TYR A 164 2.93 -19.42 -2.71
N ASP A 165 3.10 -20.75 -2.80
CA ASP A 165 3.07 -21.66 -1.65
C ASP A 165 4.12 -21.30 -0.59
N GLN A 166 5.34 -20.98 -1.00
CA GLN A 166 6.39 -20.57 -0.06
C GLN A 166 6.01 -19.26 0.64
N SER A 167 5.48 -18.30 -0.11
CA SER A 167 5.01 -17.02 0.41
C SER A 167 3.89 -17.21 1.44
N ILE A 168 2.83 -17.95 1.09
CA ILE A 168 1.69 -18.21 1.98
C ILE A 168 2.09 -19.02 3.21
N ASN A 169 2.94 -20.05 3.07
CA ASN A 169 3.42 -20.82 4.21
C ASN A 169 4.25 -19.95 5.18
N SER A 170 5.00 -18.97 4.67
CA SER A 170 5.70 -18.01 5.51
C SER A 170 4.73 -17.12 6.28
N VAL A 171 3.69 -16.60 5.61
CA VAL A 171 2.63 -15.81 6.24
C VAL A 171 1.94 -16.60 7.35
N ILE A 172 1.51 -17.83 7.09
CA ILE A 172 0.89 -18.72 8.08
C ILE A 172 1.83 -18.92 9.27
N THR A 173 3.10 -19.26 9.01
CA THR A 173 4.11 -19.49 10.07
C THR A 173 4.27 -18.25 10.96
N GLN A 174 4.37 -17.06 10.35
CA GLN A 174 4.50 -15.80 11.09
C GLN A 174 3.26 -15.51 11.94
N ILE A 175 2.06 -15.67 11.38
CA ILE A 175 0.80 -15.45 12.09
C ILE A 175 0.64 -16.45 13.25
N SER A 176 0.77 -17.75 12.98
CA SER A 176 0.64 -18.82 13.97
C SER A 176 1.60 -18.66 15.14
N SER A 177 2.85 -18.23 14.86
CA SER A 177 3.85 -17.97 15.91
C SER A 177 3.50 -16.79 16.83
N ASN A 178 2.51 -15.97 16.45
CA ASN A 178 2.11 -14.76 17.17
C ASN A 178 0.67 -14.83 17.74
N LYS A 179 0.09 -16.02 17.92
CA LYS A 179 -1.26 -16.23 18.50
C LYS A 179 -1.55 -15.38 19.75
N ASN A 180 -0.57 -15.28 20.67
CA ASN A 180 -0.72 -14.50 21.90
C ASN A 180 -0.97 -13.00 21.66
N LEU A 181 -0.51 -12.44 20.55
CA LEU A 181 -0.79 -11.05 20.18
C LEU A 181 -2.26 -10.86 19.84
N PHE A 182 -2.84 -11.76 19.05
CA PHE A 182 -4.26 -11.71 18.68
C PHE A 182 -5.14 -11.86 19.92
N GLN A 183 -4.80 -12.78 20.83
CA GLN A 183 -5.53 -12.93 22.10
C GLN A 183 -5.52 -11.66 22.95
N LYS A 184 -4.38 -10.96 23.02
CA LYS A 184 -4.28 -9.67 23.73
C LYS A 184 -5.12 -8.57 23.09
N ASN A 185 -5.46 -8.69 21.81
CA ASN A 185 -6.25 -7.74 21.05
C ASN A 185 -7.71 -8.18 20.86
N GLY A 186 -8.20 -9.12 21.69
CA GLY A 186 -9.64 -9.40 21.82
C GLY A 186 -10.16 -10.57 20.97
N PHE A 187 -9.27 -11.33 20.32
CA PHE A 187 -9.64 -12.55 19.59
C PHE A 187 -9.58 -13.77 20.50
N THR A 188 -10.58 -14.64 20.43
CA THR A 188 -10.53 -15.94 21.12
C THR A 188 -9.55 -16.90 20.43
N SER A 189 -9.18 -17.98 21.12
CA SER A 189 -8.39 -19.05 20.49
C SER A 189 -9.11 -19.66 19.29
N GLU A 190 -10.43 -19.80 19.35
CA GLU A 190 -11.25 -20.39 18.28
C GLU A 190 -11.29 -19.48 17.06
N GLU A 191 -11.59 -18.19 17.25
CA GLU A 191 -11.55 -17.19 16.17
C GLU A 191 -10.17 -17.14 15.51
N PHE A 192 -9.09 -17.23 16.29
CA PHE A 192 -7.74 -17.25 15.74
C PHE A 192 -7.46 -18.48 14.87
N GLU A 193 -7.79 -19.68 15.35
CA GLU A 193 -7.59 -20.90 14.55
C GLU A 193 -8.46 -20.90 13.29
N GLU A 194 -9.67 -20.37 13.37
CA GLU A 194 -10.54 -20.23 12.20
C GLU A 194 -9.97 -19.25 11.17
N MET A 195 -9.48 -18.08 11.61
CA MET A 195 -8.80 -17.14 10.72
C MET A 195 -7.58 -17.77 10.04
N VAL A 196 -6.76 -18.52 10.78
CA VAL A 196 -5.62 -19.25 10.20
C VAL A 196 -6.10 -20.31 9.20
N GLY A 197 -7.14 -21.07 9.55
CA GLY A 197 -7.73 -22.07 8.66
C GLY A 197 -8.27 -21.48 7.36
N HIS A 198 -8.80 -20.24 7.38
CA HIS A 198 -9.14 -19.52 6.16
C HIS A 198 -7.90 -19.23 5.31
N ILE A 199 -6.81 -18.74 5.91
CA ILE A 199 -5.57 -18.43 5.18
C ILE A 199 -4.95 -19.70 4.56
N GLU A 200 -5.04 -20.85 5.23
CA GLU A 200 -4.61 -22.15 4.67
C GLU A 200 -5.33 -22.48 3.36
N GLN A 201 -6.59 -22.04 3.19
CA GLN A 201 -7.33 -22.22 1.94
C GLN A 201 -6.73 -21.43 0.76
N LEU A 202 -5.96 -20.36 0.99
CA LEU A 202 -5.26 -19.66 -0.10
C LEU A 202 -4.30 -20.60 -0.81
N ARG A 203 -3.52 -21.36 -0.04
CA ARG A 203 -2.59 -22.34 -0.58
C ARG A 203 -3.33 -23.45 -1.34
N ASP A 204 -4.41 -23.96 -0.75
CA ASP A 204 -5.03 -25.18 -1.25
C ASP A 204 -6.01 -24.95 -2.42
N ARG A 205 -6.57 -23.73 -2.54
CA ARG A 205 -7.62 -23.41 -3.52
C ARG A 205 -7.22 -22.36 -4.55
N PHE A 206 -6.27 -21.48 -4.24
CA PHE A 206 -5.98 -20.29 -5.03
C PHE A 206 -4.51 -20.21 -5.44
N ASP A 207 -4.15 -20.87 -6.53
CA ASP A 207 -2.79 -20.79 -7.06
C ASP A 207 -2.49 -19.40 -7.66
N CYS A 208 -1.22 -19.01 -7.63
CA CYS A 208 -0.69 -17.86 -8.36
C CYS A 208 0.67 -18.26 -8.95
N LYS A 209 0.70 -18.45 -10.28
CA LYS A 209 1.94 -18.84 -10.99
C LYS A 209 2.74 -17.66 -11.51
N LEU A 210 2.08 -16.54 -11.75
CA LEU A 210 2.63 -15.35 -12.37
C LEU A 210 2.36 -14.16 -11.44
N PRO A 211 3.28 -13.89 -10.49
CA PRO A 211 3.13 -12.71 -9.65
C PRO A 211 3.27 -11.45 -10.50
N VAL A 212 2.53 -10.43 -10.07
CA VAL A 212 2.62 -9.08 -10.62
C VAL A 212 3.13 -8.15 -9.54
N LEU A 213 3.62 -6.99 -9.93
CA LEU A 213 3.92 -5.93 -8.99
C LEU A 213 2.60 -5.40 -8.42
N CYS A 214 2.39 -5.57 -7.11
CA CYS A 214 1.34 -4.91 -6.36
C CYS A 214 1.92 -3.67 -5.68
N HIS A 215 1.11 -2.61 -5.59
CA HIS A 215 1.49 -1.36 -4.91
C HIS A 215 1.68 -1.57 -3.42
N GLY A 216 0.83 -2.38 -2.79
CA GLY A 216 0.93 -2.78 -1.39
C GLY A 216 0.25 -1.84 -0.41
N ASP A 217 0.11 -0.56 -0.77
CA ASP A 217 -0.64 0.44 0.02
C ASP A 217 -1.50 1.35 -0.88
N PHE A 218 -2.29 0.76 -1.77
CA PHE A 218 -3.02 1.48 -2.83
C PHE A 218 -4.27 2.20 -2.28
N LEU A 219 -4.07 3.30 -1.53
CA LEU A 219 -5.11 4.01 -0.79
C LEU A 219 -5.30 5.47 -1.29
N GLU A 220 -6.45 6.09 -0.98
CA GLU A 220 -6.87 7.40 -1.51
C GLU A 220 -5.89 8.56 -1.24
N GLU A 221 -5.12 8.48 -0.17
CA GLU A 221 -4.07 9.45 0.18
C GLU A 221 -2.85 9.39 -0.77
N HIS A 222 -2.69 8.30 -1.51
CA HIS A 222 -1.58 8.06 -2.43
C HIS A 222 -1.96 8.24 -3.90
N LEU A 223 -3.20 8.62 -4.18
CA LEU A 223 -3.77 8.72 -5.52
C LEU A 223 -4.17 10.17 -5.80
N PHE A 224 -3.54 10.78 -6.80
CA PHE A 224 -3.70 12.20 -7.14
C PHE A 224 -4.55 12.36 -8.38
N ILE A 225 -5.44 13.35 -8.35
CA ILE A 225 -6.35 13.70 -9.45
C ILE A 225 -6.28 15.18 -9.83
N ASP A 226 -6.59 15.47 -11.09
CA ASP A 226 -6.89 16.82 -11.60
C ASP A 226 -8.39 17.14 -11.52
N GLU A 227 -8.78 18.29 -12.10
CA GLU A 227 -10.17 18.77 -12.10
C GLU A 227 -11.08 17.91 -12.99
N GLU A 228 -10.49 17.21 -13.96
CA GLU A 228 -11.14 16.28 -14.88
C GLU A 228 -11.22 14.84 -14.32
N MET A 229 -10.84 14.62 -13.06
CA MET A 229 -10.81 13.32 -12.38
C MET A 229 -9.84 12.31 -13.04
N SER A 230 -8.86 12.79 -13.80
CA SER A 230 -7.79 11.95 -14.35
C SER A 230 -6.73 11.73 -13.28
N ILE A 231 -6.15 10.52 -13.24
CA ILE A 231 -5.06 10.24 -12.29
C ILE A 231 -3.80 10.95 -12.78
N THR A 232 -3.32 11.89 -11.97
CA THR A 232 -2.11 12.67 -12.22
C THR A 232 -0.89 12.15 -11.48
N GLY A 233 -1.09 11.26 -10.51
CA GLY A 233 -0.01 10.75 -9.69
C GLY A 233 -0.38 9.54 -8.83
N VAL A 234 0.55 8.61 -8.72
CA VAL A 234 0.59 7.53 -7.72
C VAL A 234 1.90 7.65 -6.97
N ILE A 235 1.85 7.61 -5.63
CA ILE A 235 3.02 7.73 -4.76
C ILE A 235 3.09 6.60 -3.74
N ASP A 236 4.22 6.51 -3.06
CA ASP A 236 4.42 5.65 -1.88
C ASP A 236 4.42 4.14 -2.17
N PHE A 237 5.29 3.73 -3.09
CA PHE A 237 5.56 2.32 -3.41
C PHE A 237 6.44 1.62 -2.36
N GLY A 238 6.53 2.16 -1.13
CA GLY A 238 7.36 1.61 -0.06
C GLY A 238 6.93 0.24 0.44
N MET A 239 5.66 -0.13 0.19
CA MET A 239 5.09 -1.45 0.53
C MET A 239 4.91 -2.36 -0.69
N CYS A 240 5.51 -2.00 -1.83
CA CYS A 240 5.36 -2.79 -3.05
C CYS A 240 5.89 -4.21 -2.87
N ARG A 241 5.26 -5.15 -3.57
CA ARG A 241 5.59 -6.57 -3.47
C ARG A 241 5.17 -7.33 -4.71
N GLY A 242 5.78 -8.49 -4.90
CA GLY A 242 5.29 -9.48 -5.85
C GLY A 242 4.16 -10.27 -5.23
N ASP A 243 2.98 -10.26 -5.86
CA ASP A 243 1.85 -11.03 -5.37
C ASP A 243 0.81 -11.31 -6.48
N HIS A 244 -0.27 -11.98 -6.12
CA HIS A 244 -1.46 -12.03 -6.95
C HIS A 244 -2.15 -10.65 -6.99
N PRO A 245 -2.66 -10.17 -8.15
CA PRO A 245 -3.26 -8.83 -8.30
C PRO A 245 -4.42 -8.55 -7.33
N ILE A 246 -5.08 -9.59 -6.81
CA ILE A 246 -6.12 -9.43 -5.79
C ILE A 246 -5.60 -8.78 -4.49
N PHE A 247 -4.29 -8.78 -4.24
CA PHE A 247 -3.71 -8.22 -3.03
C PHE A 247 -4.07 -6.74 -2.84
N ASP A 248 -3.94 -5.91 -3.88
CA ASP A 248 -4.28 -4.49 -3.78
C ASP A 248 -5.80 -4.28 -3.60
N PHE A 249 -6.63 -5.13 -4.20
CA PHE A 249 -8.09 -5.13 -3.95
C PHE A 249 -8.41 -5.51 -2.51
N ALA A 250 -7.72 -6.51 -1.96
CA ALA A 250 -7.89 -6.95 -0.59
C ALA A 250 -7.50 -5.88 0.42
N ARG A 251 -6.44 -5.12 0.11
CA ARG A 251 -5.99 -3.96 0.89
C ARG A 251 -7.06 -2.87 0.93
N MET A 252 -7.62 -2.50 -0.23
CA MET A 252 -8.69 -1.51 -0.33
C MET A 252 -9.99 -2.01 0.31
N HIS A 253 -10.36 -3.28 0.12
CA HIS A 253 -11.57 -3.88 0.70
C HIS A 253 -11.55 -3.88 2.24
N ALA A 254 -10.38 -4.09 2.85
CA ALA A 254 -10.22 -4.00 4.30
C ALA A 254 -10.24 -2.55 4.82
N ASP A 255 -10.07 -1.55 3.95
CA ASP A 255 -10.08 -0.15 4.30
C ASP A 255 -11.48 0.46 4.11
N SER A 256 -12.10 0.83 5.23
CA SER A 256 -13.45 1.40 5.25
C SER A 256 -13.61 2.73 4.50
N ARG A 257 -12.51 3.35 4.05
CA ARG A 257 -12.56 4.58 3.25
C ARG A 257 -13.03 4.30 1.83
N PHE A 258 -12.70 3.14 1.25
CA PHE A 258 -13.23 2.76 -0.05
C PHE A 258 -14.69 2.31 0.10
N ASN A 259 -15.59 3.06 -0.53
CA ASN A 259 -17.03 2.86 -0.43
C ASN A 259 -17.68 2.42 -1.75
N ASN A 260 -16.88 2.22 -2.81
CA ASN A 260 -17.37 1.86 -4.14
C ASN A 260 -16.27 1.08 -4.89
N MET A 261 -16.16 -0.20 -4.55
CA MET A 261 -15.18 -1.11 -5.16
C MET A 261 -15.60 -1.46 -6.58
N GLU A 262 -16.90 -1.42 -6.85
CA GLU A 262 -17.53 -1.76 -8.11
C GLU A 262 -17.00 -0.88 -9.24
N ASP A 263 -16.89 0.44 -9.01
CA ASP A 263 -16.30 1.36 -9.99
C ASP A 263 -14.82 1.07 -10.26
N ILE A 264 -14.05 0.67 -9.23
CA ILE A 264 -12.64 0.31 -9.40
C ILE A 264 -12.53 -0.98 -10.23
N ILE A 265 -13.38 -1.97 -9.94
CA ILE A 265 -13.45 -3.23 -10.70
C ILE A 265 -13.86 -2.97 -12.16
N GLU A 266 -14.88 -2.14 -12.39
CA GLU A 266 -15.30 -1.72 -13.74
C GLU A 266 -14.15 -1.04 -14.49
N GLY A 267 -13.46 -0.12 -13.83
CA GLY A 267 -12.30 0.58 -14.37
C GLY A 267 -11.11 -0.32 -14.69
N TYR A 268 -10.87 -1.32 -13.84
CA TYR A 268 -9.84 -2.34 -14.07
C TYR A 268 -10.17 -3.17 -15.31
N GLY A 269 -11.44 -3.52 -15.49
CA GLY A 269 -11.94 -4.30 -16.62
C GLY A 269 -11.80 -5.80 -16.43
N GLU A 270 -12.09 -6.56 -17.48
CA GLU A 270 -12.14 -8.02 -17.42
C GLU A 270 -10.79 -8.63 -17.03
N HIS A 271 -10.83 -9.51 -16.02
CA HIS A 271 -9.68 -10.26 -15.53
C HIS A 271 -10.14 -11.55 -14.87
N ASP A 272 -9.36 -12.63 -15.02
CA ASP A 272 -9.70 -13.96 -14.48
C ASP A 272 -9.86 -13.95 -12.95
N MET A 273 -9.21 -13.01 -12.26
CA MET A 273 -9.34 -12.87 -10.79
C MET A 273 -10.74 -12.53 -10.32
N PHE A 274 -11.59 -11.95 -11.18
CA PHE A 274 -12.97 -11.58 -10.86
C PHE A 274 -13.96 -12.72 -11.14
N GLN A 275 -13.49 -13.86 -11.64
CA GLN A 275 -14.31 -15.05 -11.85
C GLN A 275 -14.35 -15.90 -10.56
N ASP A 276 -15.19 -16.95 -10.57
CA ASP A 276 -15.31 -18.04 -9.59
C ASP A 276 -14.68 -17.81 -8.19
N ASP A 277 -15.51 -17.66 -7.17
CA ASP A 277 -15.12 -17.52 -5.75
C ASP A 277 -14.29 -16.25 -5.42
N PHE A 278 -14.34 -15.23 -6.29
CA PHE A 278 -13.68 -13.93 -6.09
C PHE A 278 -13.96 -13.34 -4.70
N ASN A 279 -15.22 -13.27 -4.26
CA ASN A 279 -15.59 -12.68 -2.98
C ASN A 279 -14.92 -13.41 -1.80
N ASN A 280 -14.90 -14.74 -1.84
CA ASN A 280 -14.24 -15.53 -0.81
C ASN A 280 -12.71 -15.34 -0.86
N ARG A 281 -12.11 -15.33 -2.06
CA ARG A 281 -10.67 -15.06 -2.20
C ARG A 281 -10.30 -13.67 -1.68
N LEU A 282 -11.12 -12.66 -2.00
CA LEU A 282 -10.96 -11.29 -1.55
C LEU A 282 -11.03 -11.23 -0.03
N PHE A 283 -12.06 -11.84 0.58
CA PHE A 283 -12.21 -11.92 2.02
C PHE A 283 -11.00 -12.55 2.71
N ILE A 284 -10.56 -13.73 2.26
CA ILE A 284 -9.43 -14.45 2.87
C ILE A 284 -8.13 -13.66 2.69
N THR A 285 -7.92 -13.03 1.52
CA THR A 285 -6.74 -12.20 1.28
C THR A 285 -6.77 -10.95 2.16
N SER A 286 -7.92 -10.30 2.34
CA SER A 286 -8.09 -9.15 3.24
C SER A 286 -7.83 -9.54 4.69
N LEU A 287 -8.29 -10.72 5.11
CA LEU A 287 -8.04 -11.27 6.43
C LEU A 287 -6.54 -11.44 6.67
N SER A 288 -5.85 -12.09 5.71
CA SER A 288 -4.41 -12.29 5.73
C SER A 288 -3.64 -10.97 5.81
N ASP A 289 -4.01 -9.97 5.00
CA ASP A 289 -3.39 -8.63 5.01
C ASP A 289 -3.57 -7.93 6.37
N GLN A 290 -4.78 -7.93 6.93
CA GLN A 290 -5.02 -7.26 8.21
C GLN A 290 -4.32 -7.96 9.38
N MET A 291 -4.21 -9.29 9.37
CA MET A 291 -3.42 -10.03 10.35
C MET A 291 -1.92 -9.68 10.26
N GLN A 292 -1.36 -9.59 9.04
CA GLN A 292 0.03 -9.17 8.83
C GLN A 292 0.26 -7.71 9.24
N THR A 293 -0.69 -6.81 8.90
CA THR A 293 -0.64 -5.39 9.28
C THR A 293 -0.64 -5.21 10.80
N LEU A 294 -1.42 -6.01 11.53
CA LEU A 294 -1.43 -6.00 12.99
C LEU A 294 -0.05 -6.38 13.57
N LEU A 295 0.59 -7.42 13.02
CA LEU A 295 1.96 -7.83 13.39
C LEU A 295 2.97 -6.72 13.12
N MET A 296 2.88 -6.08 11.95
CA MET A 296 3.74 -4.96 11.57
C MET A 296 3.63 -3.82 12.57
N TYR A 297 2.41 -3.33 12.88
CA TYR A 297 2.25 -2.23 13.82
C TYR A 297 2.64 -2.58 15.26
N GLU A 298 2.48 -3.83 15.68
CA GLU A 298 3.00 -4.28 16.98
C GLU A 298 4.54 -4.22 16.99
N SER A 299 5.20 -4.65 15.91
CA SER A 299 6.66 -4.60 15.79
C SER A 299 7.22 -3.16 15.84
N LEU A 300 6.44 -2.19 15.35
CA LEU A 300 6.74 -0.77 15.41
C LEU A 300 6.34 -0.12 16.76
N GLY A 301 5.64 -0.85 17.63
CA GLY A 301 5.17 -0.36 18.93
C GLY A 301 4.01 0.63 18.85
N LEU A 302 3.28 0.68 17.73
CA LEU A 302 2.24 1.66 17.45
C LEU A 302 0.88 1.22 18.01
N LYS A 303 0.73 1.28 19.34
CA LYS A 303 -0.43 0.75 20.06
C LYS A 303 -1.81 1.22 19.54
N ASN A 304 -1.92 2.49 19.15
CA ASN A 304 -3.18 3.03 18.62
C ASN A 304 -3.53 2.42 17.26
N GLU A 305 -2.51 2.16 16.42
CA GLU A 305 -2.68 1.52 15.12
C GLU A 305 -2.98 0.03 15.28
N VAL A 306 -2.30 -0.66 16.21
CA VAL A 306 -2.64 -2.04 16.58
C VAL A 306 -4.11 -2.17 16.96
N LYS A 307 -4.61 -1.27 17.81
CA LYS A 307 -6.03 -1.27 18.20
C LYS A 307 -6.94 -1.02 16.99
N ARG A 308 -6.64 -0.03 16.15
CA ARG A 308 -7.43 0.29 14.96
C ARG A 308 -7.51 -0.89 13.99
N VAL A 309 -6.39 -1.57 13.74
CA VAL A 309 -6.36 -2.75 12.88
C VAL A 309 -7.11 -3.91 13.52
N ALA A 310 -6.97 -4.13 14.84
CA ALA A 310 -7.72 -5.16 15.54
C ALA A 310 -9.23 -4.96 15.42
N ASP A 311 -9.71 -3.72 15.58
CA ASP A 311 -11.12 -3.36 15.44
C ASP A 311 -11.63 -3.63 14.00
N ARG A 312 -10.83 -3.27 12.98
CA ARG A 312 -11.16 -3.57 11.57
C ARG A 312 -11.16 -5.06 11.27
N LEU A 313 -10.13 -5.79 11.70
CA LEU A 313 -10.01 -7.24 11.52
C LEU A 313 -11.19 -7.96 12.19
N CYS A 314 -11.58 -7.53 13.39
CA CYS A 314 -12.74 -8.03 14.10
C CYS A 314 -14.04 -7.81 13.31
N LYS A 315 -14.25 -6.60 12.77
CA LYS A 315 -15.41 -6.29 11.92
C LYS A 315 -15.42 -7.15 10.66
N LEU A 316 -14.30 -7.22 9.94
CA LEU A 316 -14.15 -8.02 8.73
C LEU A 316 -14.48 -9.49 8.98
N PHE A 317 -13.84 -10.10 9.99
CA PHE A 317 -14.02 -11.51 10.29
C PHE A 317 -15.45 -11.86 10.74
N ARG A 318 -16.02 -11.08 11.67
CA ARG A 318 -17.34 -11.40 12.26
C ARG A 318 -18.51 -11.05 11.33
N SER A 319 -18.38 -10.03 10.48
CA SER A 319 -19.42 -9.70 9.48
C SER A 319 -19.55 -10.77 8.40
N ASN A 320 -18.47 -11.46 8.06
CA ASN A 320 -18.49 -12.57 7.12
C ASN A 320 -19.13 -13.85 7.69
N GLN A 321 -19.21 -13.99 9.01
CA GLN A 321 -19.89 -15.12 9.65
C GLN A 321 -21.41 -14.94 9.78
N SER A 322 -21.89 -13.70 9.80
CA SER A 322 -23.31 -13.41 9.60
C SER A 322 -23.60 -13.46 8.10
N GLU A 323 -24.33 -14.45 7.61
CA GLU A 323 -24.66 -14.74 6.19
C GLU A 323 -25.29 -13.58 5.36
N ASP A 324 -25.28 -12.32 5.81
CA ASP A 324 -26.12 -11.24 5.29
C ASP A 324 -25.37 -10.02 4.70
N VAL A 325 -24.04 -9.99 4.59
CA VAL A 325 -23.36 -8.76 4.12
C VAL A 325 -22.14 -9.01 3.25
N LEU A 326 -22.33 -9.49 2.02
CA LEU A 326 -21.41 -9.18 0.91
C LEU A 326 -22.19 -9.22 -0.42
N LEU A 327 -22.52 -8.02 -0.91
CA LEU A 327 -23.02 -7.68 -2.26
C LEU A 327 -24.31 -8.39 -2.69
N GLY A 328 -25.40 -7.61 -2.68
CA GLY A 328 -26.63 -8.01 -3.35
C GLY A 328 -26.38 -8.19 -4.84
N GLU A 329 -26.34 -9.44 -5.28
CA GLU A 329 -27.21 -10.00 -6.32
C GLU A 329 -26.82 -11.46 -6.57
N ASN A 330 -27.85 -12.30 -6.62
CA ASN A 330 -27.75 -13.73 -6.91
C ASN A 330 -27.33 -13.93 -8.39
N PRO A 331 -26.23 -14.64 -8.70
CA PRO A 331 -25.78 -14.88 -10.08
C PRO A 331 -26.82 -15.57 -10.99
N ASP A 332 -27.88 -16.14 -10.42
CA ASP A 332 -28.92 -16.85 -11.15
C ASP A 332 -30.00 -15.94 -11.80
N GLU A 333 -30.06 -14.63 -11.51
CA GLU A 333 -31.11 -13.77 -12.08
C GLU A 333 -30.80 -13.17 -13.46
N ILE A 334 -29.54 -13.20 -13.92
CA ILE A 334 -29.16 -12.62 -15.23
C ILE A 334 -29.54 -13.52 -16.43
N ARG A 335 -29.98 -14.77 -16.22
CA ARG A 335 -30.31 -15.71 -17.32
C ARG A 335 -31.78 -15.70 -17.78
N SER A 336 -32.66 -14.86 -17.24
CA SER A 336 -34.10 -14.93 -17.55
C SER A 336 -34.68 -13.87 -18.50
N HIS A 337 -33.91 -12.86 -18.93
CA HIS A 337 -34.45 -11.75 -19.76
C HIS A 337 -33.73 -11.57 -21.12
N ARG A 338 -33.49 -12.70 -21.81
CA ARG A 338 -33.42 -12.73 -23.28
C ARG A 338 -34.27 -13.90 -23.78
N GLY A 339 -35.58 -13.68 -23.83
CA GLY A 339 -36.57 -14.46 -24.56
C GLY A 339 -37.36 -13.54 -25.46
#